data_AF-A0A059EEF9-F1
#
_entry.id   AF-A0A059EEF9-F1
#
_cell.length_a   1.000
_cell.length_b   1.000
_cell.length_c   1.000
_cell.angle_alpha   90.00
_cell.angle_beta   90.00
_cell.angle_gamma   90.00
#
_symmetry.space_group_name_H-M   'P 1'
#
loop_
_entity.id
_entity.type
_entity.pdbx_description
1 polymer ?
#
loop_
_entity_poly.entity_id
_entity_poly.type
_entity_poly.pdbx_seq_one_letter_code
_entity_poly.pdbx_strand_id
1 'polypeptide(L)'
;MVGRRSLLAVASGFILTGCAWLPFGETACPEITDTSAWINRMPGPGQSGGKLHVVVRVADEQSWRLGSVPTEDEGLLILNLTEGGPSVPGTAAYQQSRKPLPQRVKIECHGKTVAFIDKITVAY
;
A
#
# COMPACT_ATOMS: atom_id res chain seq x y z
N MET A 1 -38.87 -38.49 58.55
CA MET A 1 -38.64 -38.98 57.18
C MET A 1 -39.34 -38.03 56.21
N VAL A 2 -38.59 -37.49 55.25
CA VAL A 2 -38.97 -36.96 53.91
C VAL A 2 -40.15 -35.97 53.87
N GLY A 3 -40.02 -34.70 53.50
CA GLY A 3 -39.12 -34.08 52.52
C GLY A 3 -40.00 -33.29 51.54
N ARG A 4 -40.08 -31.97 51.74
CA ARG A 4 -41.05 -31.03 51.16
C ARG A 4 -40.80 -30.80 49.66
N ARG A 5 -41.89 -30.71 48.89
CA ARG A 5 -41.95 -30.57 47.42
C ARG A 5 -41.62 -29.16 46.90
N SER A 6 -41.13 -29.17 45.65
CA SER A 6 -41.35 -28.22 44.53
C SER A 6 -40.40 -27.03 44.29
N LEU A 7 -39.61 -27.22 43.22
CA LEU A 7 -39.46 -26.40 42.01
C LEU A 7 -39.17 -24.90 42.15
N LEU A 8 -37.97 -24.51 41.68
CA LEU A 8 -37.75 -23.27 40.91
C LEU A 8 -36.64 -23.53 39.89
N ALA A 9 -36.99 -23.39 38.62
CA ALA A 9 -36.09 -23.39 37.49
C ALA A 9 -35.33 -22.06 37.43
N VAL A 10 -34.02 -22.10 37.16
CA VAL A 10 -33.30 -21.01 36.50
C VAL A 10 -32.44 -21.64 35.42
N ALA A 11 -32.86 -21.44 34.18
CA ALA A 11 -32.07 -21.66 33.00
C ALA A 11 -31.00 -20.57 32.93
N SER A 12 -29.74 -20.96 32.88
CA SER A 12 -28.63 -20.08 32.49
C SER A 12 -27.84 -20.78 31.40
N GLY A 13 -28.35 -20.69 30.17
CA GLY A 13 -27.57 -20.98 28.98
C GLY A 13 -26.55 -19.86 28.80
N PHE A 14 -25.26 -20.18 28.94
CA PHE A 14 -24.20 -19.33 28.39
C PHE A 14 -23.87 -19.86 27.00
N ILE A 15 -24.52 -19.25 26.01
CA ILE A 15 -24.26 -19.44 24.60
C ILE A 15 -22.90 -18.81 24.27
N LEU A 16 -22.12 -19.57 23.51
CA LEU A 16 -20.93 -19.17 22.76
C LEU A 16 -21.16 -17.85 21.99
N THR A 17 -20.32 -16.84 22.20
CA THR A 17 -19.93 -15.85 21.18
C THR A 17 -18.86 -14.92 21.73
N GLY A 18 -17.62 -15.39 21.71
CA GLY A 18 -16.46 -14.64 22.14
C GLY A 18 -15.32 -14.71 21.12
N CYS A 19 -15.61 -14.77 19.82
CA CYS A 19 -14.66 -14.22 18.86
C CYS A 19 -14.69 -12.72 19.07
N ALA A 20 -13.91 -12.25 20.04
CA ALA A 20 -13.58 -10.84 20.17
C ALA A 20 -13.12 -10.41 18.78
N TRP A 21 -13.88 -9.50 18.17
CA TRP A 21 -13.43 -8.74 17.03
C TRP A 21 -12.12 -8.09 17.45
N LEU A 22 -11.01 -8.74 17.10
CA LEU A 22 -9.76 -8.02 16.94
C LEU A 22 -10.10 -6.91 15.95
N PRO A 23 -9.81 -5.63 16.24
CA PRO A 23 -9.74 -4.67 15.18
C PRO A 23 -8.64 -5.23 14.30
N PHE A 24 -9.03 -5.84 13.17
CA PHE A 24 -8.15 -5.88 12.03
C PHE A 24 -7.90 -4.40 11.78
N GLY A 25 -6.81 -3.87 12.33
CA GLY A 25 -6.38 -2.52 12.04
C GLY A 25 -6.26 -2.52 10.54
N GLU A 26 -7.21 -1.87 9.86
CA GLU A 26 -6.94 -1.37 8.53
C GLU A 26 -5.66 -0.59 8.71
N THR A 27 -4.56 -1.14 8.21
CA THR A 27 -3.30 -0.43 8.20
C THR A 27 -3.56 0.82 7.37
N ALA A 28 -3.67 1.94 8.08
CA ALA A 28 -4.11 3.17 7.48
C ALA A 28 -3.07 3.55 6.41
N CYS A 29 -3.55 4.02 5.26
CA CYS A 29 -2.65 4.56 4.27
C CYS A 29 -1.87 5.72 4.87
N PRO A 30 -0.55 5.74 4.70
CA PRO A 30 0.27 6.75 5.33
C PRO A 30 0.04 8.08 4.62
N GLU A 31 0.19 9.18 5.35
CA GLU A 31 0.14 10.50 4.73
C GLU A 31 1.35 10.67 3.81
N ILE A 32 1.09 11.01 2.55
CA ILE A 32 2.14 11.28 1.56
C ILE A 32 2.63 12.71 1.75
N THR A 33 3.92 12.87 2.03
CA THR A 33 4.55 14.17 2.27
C THR A 33 5.20 14.75 1.02
N ASP A 34 5.68 13.88 0.11
CA ASP A 34 6.29 14.29 -1.16
C ASP A 34 6.21 13.17 -2.21
N THR A 35 6.16 13.56 -3.48
CA THR A 35 6.18 12.62 -4.60
C THR A 35 7.06 13.16 -5.72
N SER A 36 7.94 12.31 -6.25
CA SER A 36 8.79 12.65 -7.38
C SER A 36 8.88 11.50 -8.37
N ALA A 37 8.89 11.85 -9.66
CA ALA A 37 9.12 10.90 -10.73
C ALA A 37 10.03 11.50 -11.80
N TRP A 38 11.03 10.75 -12.23
CA TRP A 38 11.94 11.16 -13.28
C TRP A 38 12.43 9.99 -14.13
N ILE A 39 12.76 10.28 -15.38
CA ILE A 39 13.41 9.35 -16.28
C ILE A 39 14.90 9.69 -16.28
N ASN A 40 15.71 8.77 -15.77
CA ASN A 40 17.15 8.86 -15.82
C ASN A 40 17.64 8.42 -17.21
N ARG A 41 18.18 9.35 -17.99
CA ARG A 41 18.83 9.10 -19.29
C ARG A 41 20.36 9.29 -19.25
N MET A 42 20.94 9.49 -18.06
CA MET A 42 22.39 9.62 -17.93
C MET A 42 23.08 8.38 -18.52
N PRO A 43 24.17 8.56 -19.28
CA PRO A 43 24.93 7.45 -19.81
C PRO A 43 25.53 6.64 -18.66
N GLY A 44 25.38 5.32 -18.72
CA GLY A 44 25.94 4.39 -17.74
C GLY A 44 26.09 2.99 -18.33
N PRO A 45 26.96 2.16 -17.74
CA PRO A 45 27.18 0.80 -18.24
C PRO A 45 25.86 0.01 -18.26
N GLY A 46 25.52 -0.54 -19.43
CA GLY A 46 24.30 -1.33 -19.62
C GLY A 46 22.98 -0.52 -19.67
N GLN A 47 23.03 0.82 -19.75
CA GLN A 47 21.82 1.64 -19.88
C GLN A 47 21.60 2.06 -21.33
N SER A 48 20.74 1.32 -22.05
CA SER A 48 20.13 1.83 -23.29
C SER A 48 18.66 2.15 -23.02
N GLY A 49 18.26 3.39 -23.26
CA GLY A 49 16.85 3.79 -23.26
C GLY A 49 16.30 4.51 -22.03
N GLY A 50 17.05 4.68 -20.95
CA GLY A 50 16.64 5.44 -19.76
C GLY A 50 15.55 4.78 -18.90
N LYS A 51 15.69 4.93 -17.58
CA LYS A 51 14.88 4.24 -16.56
C LYS A 51 13.97 5.22 -15.84
N LEU A 52 12.71 4.86 -15.65
CA LEU A 52 11.81 5.59 -14.77
C LEU A 52 12.16 5.28 -13.31
N HIS A 53 12.26 6.32 -12.51
CA HIS A 53 12.35 6.27 -11.06
C HIS A 53 11.13 7.00 -10.49
N VAL A 54 10.48 6.39 -9.52
CA VAL A 54 9.40 7.01 -8.73
C VAL A 54 9.78 6.89 -7.26
N VAL A 55 9.66 7.99 -6.53
CA VAL A 55 9.90 8.07 -5.10
C VAL A 55 8.71 8.74 -4.44
N VAL A 56 8.20 8.11 -3.39
CA VAL A 56 7.12 8.62 -2.54
C VAL A 56 7.69 8.72 -1.13
N ARG A 57 7.59 9.91 -0.52
CA ARG A 57 7.89 10.11 0.90
C ARG A 57 6.60 10.10 1.68
N VAL A 58 6.64 9.49 2.86
CA VAL A 58 5.50 9.38 3.75
C VAL A 58 5.85 9.96 5.12
N ALA A 59 4.82 10.30 5.90
CA ALA A 59 5.00 10.96 7.20
C ALA A 59 5.43 10.03 8.34
N ASP A 60 5.27 8.71 8.16
CA ASP A 60 5.61 7.74 9.20
C ASP A 60 7.03 7.15 9.04
N GLU A 61 7.45 6.42 10.07
CA GLU A 61 8.75 5.74 10.13
C GLU A 61 8.63 4.23 9.81
N GLN A 62 7.55 3.82 9.14
CA GLN A 62 7.36 2.44 8.72
C GLN A 62 8.04 2.23 7.36
N SER A 63 8.44 0.98 7.09
CA SER A 63 8.92 0.61 5.76
C SER A 63 7.76 0.46 4.79
N TRP A 64 7.90 1.03 3.60
CA TRP A 64 6.90 0.97 2.53
C TRP A 64 7.52 0.57 1.19
N ARG A 65 6.72 -0.03 0.33
CA ARG A 65 7.10 -0.44 -1.02
C ARG A 65 6.02 -0.08 -2.03
N LEU A 66 6.47 0.19 -3.24
CA LEU A 66 5.64 0.41 -4.41
C LEU A 66 5.70 -0.84 -5.29
N GLY A 67 4.54 -1.40 -5.62
CA GLY A 67 4.39 -2.48 -6.60
C GLY A 67 3.56 -2.01 -7.79
N SER A 68 3.94 -2.39 -9.02
CA SER A 68 3.13 -2.07 -10.20
C SER A 68 1.87 -2.93 -10.25
N VAL A 69 0.75 -2.28 -10.56
CA VAL A 69 -0.53 -2.93 -10.84
C VAL A 69 -0.76 -2.94 -12.36
N PRO A 70 -1.20 -4.06 -12.96
CA PRO A 70 -1.56 -4.10 -14.37
C PRO A 70 -2.65 -3.09 -14.70
N THR A 71 -2.51 -2.42 -15.83
CA THR A 71 -3.50 -1.51 -16.38
C THR A 71 -3.50 -1.64 -17.90
N GLU A 72 -4.65 -1.41 -18.52
CA GLU A 72 -4.80 -1.40 -19.98
C GLU A 72 -4.37 -0.06 -20.59
N ASP A 73 -4.25 0.99 -19.77
CA ASP A 73 -3.78 2.31 -20.19
C ASP A 73 -2.24 2.34 -20.27
N GLU A 74 -1.69 2.29 -21.48
CA GLU A 74 -0.25 2.31 -21.73
C GLU A 74 0.44 3.63 -21.30
N GLY A 75 -0.32 4.72 -21.12
CA GLY A 75 0.17 6.02 -20.65
C GLY A 75 0.19 6.17 -19.13
N LEU A 76 -0.46 5.26 -18.40
CA LEU A 76 -0.62 5.32 -16.96
C LEU A 76 0.16 4.20 -16.29
N LEU A 77 0.97 4.56 -15.29
CA LEU A 77 1.53 3.59 -14.35
C LEU A 77 0.75 3.65 -13.04
N ILE A 78 0.14 2.54 -12.64
CA ILE A 78 -0.48 2.41 -11.32
C ILE A 78 0.50 1.71 -10.39
N LEU A 79 0.82 2.36 -9.27
CA LEU A 79 1.65 1.80 -8.21
C LEU A 79 0.83 1.64 -6.94
N ASN A 80 0.79 0.42 -6.40
CA ASN A 80 0.20 0.12 -5.11
C ASN A 80 1.26 0.27 -4.01
N LEU A 81 0.99 1.14 -3.05
CA LEU A 81 1.75 1.38 -1.84
C LEU A 81 1.31 0.36 -0.79
N THR A 82 2.26 -0.47 -0.37
CA THR A 82 2.03 -1.52 0.64
C THR A 82 3.15 -1.51 1.66
N GLU A 83 2.85 -2.04 2.83
CA GLU A 83 3.80 -2.11 3.92
C GLU A 83 4.96 -3.07 3.64
N GLY A 84 6.09 -2.76 4.28
CA GLY A 84 7.34 -3.50 4.22
C GLY A 84 8.15 -3.24 2.96
N GLY A 85 9.08 -4.16 2.70
CA GLY A 85 10.00 -4.07 1.56
C GLY A 85 11.37 -3.50 1.91
N PRO A 86 12.26 -3.36 0.91
CA PRO A 86 13.66 -3.02 1.13
C PRO A 86 13.93 -1.52 1.23
N SER A 87 12.90 -0.68 1.10
CA SER A 87 13.07 0.78 1.16
C SER A 87 13.41 1.22 2.59
N VAL A 88 14.15 2.33 2.70
CA VAL A 88 14.36 3.00 3.98
C VAL A 88 13.02 3.46 4.58
N PRO A 89 12.86 3.43 5.92
CA PRO A 89 11.71 4.03 6.60
C PRO A 89 11.33 5.42 6.07
N GLY A 90 10.03 5.68 5.97
CA GLY A 90 9.51 6.97 5.47
C GLY A 90 9.64 7.19 3.96
N THR A 91 10.12 6.19 3.20
CA THR A 91 10.26 6.28 1.74
C THR A 91 9.82 4.98 1.06
N ALA A 92 9.16 5.11 -0.08
CA ALA A 92 8.90 4.01 -1.00
C ALA A 92 9.41 4.37 -2.40
N ALA A 93 10.10 3.43 -3.05
CA ALA A 93 10.68 3.67 -4.38
C ALA A 93 10.29 2.57 -5.37
N TYR A 94 10.16 2.95 -6.64
CA TYR A 94 9.91 2.06 -7.76
C TYR A 94 10.80 2.40 -8.94
N GLN A 95 11.23 1.38 -9.69
CA GLN A 95 12.02 1.54 -10.89
C GLN A 95 11.47 0.69 -12.03
N GLN A 96 11.42 1.27 -13.23
CA GLN A 96 10.98 0.55 -14.44
C GLN A 96 11.88 0.91 -15.62
N SER A 97 12.35 -0.15 -16.31
CA SER A 97 13.07 -0.02 -17.59
C SER A 97 12.21 -0.42 -18.79
N ARG A 98 11.06 -1.08 -18.56
CA ARG A 98 10.15 -1.57 -19.61
C ARG A 98 9.54 -0.40 -20.39
N LYS A 99 9.55 -0.51 -21.72
CA LYS A 99 8.90 0.41 -22.66
C LYS A 99 7.46 -0.04 -23.00
N PRO A 100 6.56 0.89 -23.36
CA PRO A 100 6.73 2.35 -23.31
C PRO A 100 6.87 2.86 -21.87
N LEU A 101 7.51 4.01 -21.69
CA LEU A 101 7.52 4.68 -20.38
C LEU A 101 6.19 5.43 -20.21
N PRO A 102 5.58 5.38 -19.02
CA PRO A 102 4.32 6.06 -18.75
C PRO A 102 4.49 7.58 -18.84
N GLN A 103 3.38 8.27 -19.04
CA GLN A 103 3.29 9.73 -19.02
C GLN A 103 2.85 10.25 -17.65
N ARG A 104 2.11 9.43 -16.90
CA ARG A 104 1.55 9.76 -15.58
C ARG A 104 1.69 8.57 -14.63
N VAL A 105 1.79 8.86 -13.33
CA VAL A 105 1.82 7.84 -12.28
C VAL A 105 0.66 8.07 -11.32
N LYS A 106 -0.07 7.01 -11.00
CA LYS A 106 -1.10 6.99 -9.96
C LYS A 106 -0.61 6.13 -8.80
N ILE A 107 -0.63 6.68 -7.59
CA ILE A 107 -0.29 5.94 -6.37
C ILE A 107 -1.59 5.55 -5.69
N GLU A 108 -1.77 4.26 -5.46
CA GLU A 108 -2.87 3.69 -4.71
C GLU A 108 -2.38 3.11 -3.40
N CYS A 109 -3.26 3.06 -2.42
CA CYS A 109 -3.06 2.33 -1.19
C CYS A 109 -4.41 1.72 -0.80
N HIS A 110 -4.44 0.41 -0.56
CA HIS A 110 -5.66 -0.36 -0.29
C HIS A 110 -6.79 -0.08 -1.30
N GLY A 111 -6.45 0.06 -2.59
CA GLY A 111 -7.41 0.32 -3.68
C GLY A 111 -7.96 1.75 -3.74
N LYS A 112 -7.51 2.65 -2.87
CA LYS A 112 -7.84 4.09 -2.92
C LYS A 112 -6.69 4.86 -3.53
N THR A 113 -6.98 5.82 -4.39
CA THR A 113 -5.95 6.71 -4.92
C THR A 113 -5.52 7.71 -3.85
N VAL A 114 -4.22 7.77 -3.58
CA VAL A 114 -3.63 8.63 -2.54
C VAL A 114 -2.77 9.75 -3.12
N ALA A 115 -2.23 9.58 -4.33
CA ALA A 115 -1.52 10.64 -5.04
C ALA A 115 -1.52 10.43 -6.56
N PHE A 116 -1.30 11.52 -7.29
CA PHE A 116 -1.00 11.53 -8.72
C PHE A 116 0.30 12.28 -8.98
N ILE A 117 1.10 11.77 -9.92
CA ILE A 117 2.28 12.44 -10.43
C ILE A 117 2.07 12.67 -11.93
N ASP A 118 1.67 13.88 -12.28
CA ASP A 118 1.35 14.26 -13.66
C ASP A 118 2.58 14.74 -14.46
N LYS A 119 3.67 15.08 -13.75
CA LYS A 119 4.90 15.57 -14.36
C LYS A 119 6.05 14.61 -14.07
N ILE A 120 6.44 13.86 -15.08
CA ILE A 120 7.65 13.04 -15.06
C ILE A 120 8.79 13.84 -15.69
N THR A 121 9.80 14.20 -14.90
CA THR A 121 10.95 14.96 -15.40
C THR A 121 11.93 14.05 -16.14
N VAL A 122 12.83 14.61 -16.93
CA VAL A 122 13.91 13.85 -17.58
C VAL A 122 15.23 14.40 -17.09
N ALA A 123 16.05 13.51 -16.52
CA ALA A 123 17.43 13.81 -16.13
C ALA A 123 18.38 13.33 -17.24
N TYR A 124 19.31 14.17 -17.65
CA TYR A 124 20.30 13.93 -18.71
C TYR A 124 21.70 13.83 -18.15
#